data_AF-A0A9W7C2Y5-F1
#
_entry.id   AF-A0A9W7C2Y5-F1
#
_cell.length_a   1.000
_cell.length_b   1.000
_cell.length_c   1.000
_cell.angle_alpha   90.00
_cell.angle_beta   90.00
_cell.angle_gamma   90.00
#
_symmetry.space_group_name_H-M   'P 1'
#
loop_
_entity.id
_entity.type
_entity.pdbx_description
1 polymer ?
#
loop_
_entity_poly.entity_id
_entity_poly.type
_entity_poly.pdbx_seq_one_letter_code
_entity_poly.pdbx_strand_id
1 'polypeptide(L)'
;MPSRLPTANLAYGMVAADKLKKTKADTKEGSMKKRETLSVSSVGGWKGGEGSSGSVGSLEEAKRVRRQKRTSSAFRDGGKSVGCRNLLRTLHGAGRLALVLALVLLLSLAPSCASSDDFSWSSSEDKGLEALQMGDVDTAIHHLEQAADEALTYLSKTSAPPPSTKIQISSLYTNYATALTLSSPPSFSLALQYYQTSLSLHPTMDATYYLALTYQDLSLPHLSIPHYLSLLNSHPTHWESSSNLASAYHDTKSYSLSYLQYEHAISLLESKTPPINPTEEPIKILSDLYYRHGLSIIYYNNDSSGTCTLKGLPVNCDDLCRNSFSKSLDFMYNVEAEHYLKTLTEGVVTEKTSPEYVRKLFNDYAVNFEESLTGDLKYRGFEILGEIFEREVEEGYKGKVVDLGCGTGLVGEEFKRFSKHLTCVDLSEKIIERCKELRPGLYDEYVQGDFLEDLMEADLFVAGDSLIYIGDLRPLFKRMFDMLSYGGYVAITLERGDTESWKLSRSGRFQHSESYVVSGLEEVGFNVVKNERMDGFRMERGKDVLGNVYIAVKERHKKAEL
;
A
#
# COMPACT_ATOMS: atom_id res chain seq x y z
N MET A 1 10.85 6.99 0.91
CA MET A 1 9.38 7.12 0.88
C MET A 1 8.78 5.73 0.66
N PRO A 2 7.62 5.41 1.25
CA PRO A 2 6.99 4.10 1.11
C PRO A 2 6.65 3.79 -0.36
N SER A 3 7.24 2.70 -0.87
CA SER A 3 7.21 2.35 -2.31
C SER A 3 5.94 1.61 -2.74
N ARG A 4 4.97 1.39 -1.83
CA ARG A 4 3.71 0.69 -2.10
C ARG A 4 2.63 1.60 -2.68
N LEU A 5 2.09 1.24 -3.85
CA LEU A 5 0.65 1.44 -4.07
C LEU A 5 -0.09 0.58 -3.03
N PRO A 6 -1.24 1.00 -2.49
CA PRO A 6 -2.12 0.06 -1.81
C PRO A 6 -2.46 -1.04 -2.82
N THR A 7 -2.02 -2.27 -2.54
CA THR A 7 -2.43 -3.44 -3.32
C THR A 7 -3.94 -3.45 -3.38
N ALA A 8 -4.52 -3.56 -4.58
CA ALA A 8 -5.96 -3.71 -4.73
C ALA A 8 -6.38 -4.95 -3.93
N ASN A 9 -7.05 -4.73 -2.80
CA ASN A 9 -7.29 -5.78 -1.83
C ASN A 9 -8.09 -6.92 -2.50
N LEU A 10 -7.67 -8.16 -2.23
CA LEU A 10 -8.47 -9.40 -2.34
C LEU A 10 -8.80 -9.97 -3.73
N ALA A 11 -8.46 -9.33 -4.86
CA ALA A 11 -8.98 -9.77 -6.17
C ALA A 11 -8.53 -11.18 -6.64
N TYR A 12 -7.32 -11.64 -6.34
CA TYR A 12 -6.74 -12.78 -7.08
C TYR A 12 -7.07 -14.19 -6.56
N GLY A 13 -7.33 -14.35 -5.26
CA GLY A 13 -7.93 -15.59 -4.73
C GLY A 13 -9.33 -15.89 -5.30
N MET A 14 -9.96 -14.92 -5.97
CA MET A 14 -11.31 -15.02 -6.49
C MET A 14 -11.37 -15.51 -7.95
N VAL A 15 -10.31 -15.33 -8.76
CA VAL A 15 -10.34 -15.61 -10.21
C VAL A 15 -10.28 -17.11 -10.53
N ALA A 16 -9.56 -17.91 -9.72
CA ALA A 16 -9.54 -19.36 -9.86
C ALA A 16 -10.93 -19.99 -9.56
N ALA A 17 -11.65 -19.44 -8.58
CA ALA A 17 -12.96 -19.93 -8.17
C ALA A 17 -14.07 -19.66 -9.21
N ASP A 18 -13.99 -18.58 -10.00
CA ASP A 18 -15.05 -18.22 -10.93
C ASP A 18 -15.11 -19.14 -12.18
N LYS A 19 -13.97 -19.73 -12.57
CA LYS A 19 -13.90 -20.83 -13.55
C LYS A 19 -14.55 -22.13 -13.04
N LEU A 20 -14.52 -22.36 -11.72
CA LEU A 20 -15.18 -23.49 -11.05
C LEU A 20 -16.68 -23.24 -10.76
N LYS A 21 -17.09 -21.99 -10.55
CA LYS A 21 -18.51 -21.62 -10.40
C LYS A 21 -19.28 -21.81 -11.72
N LYS A 22 -18.74 -21.40 -12.87
CA LYS A 22 -19.41 -21.61 -14.17
C LYS A 22 -19.64 -23.08 -14.52
N THR A 23 -18.69 -23.97 -14.19
CA THR A 23 -18.84 -25.43 -14.39
C THR A 23 -19.80 -26.10 -13.39
N LYS A 24 -19.96 -25.56 -12.17
CA LYS A 24 -20.93 -26.04 -11.17
C LYS A 24 -22.34 -25.43 -11.30
N ALA A 25 -22.50 -24.29 -11.99
CA ALA A 25 -23.80 -23.65 -12.23
C ALA A 25 -24.61 -24.38 -13.32
N ASP A 26 -23.97 -24.67 -14.46
CA ASP A 26 -24.59 -25.37 -15.61
C ASP A 26 -25.07 -26.80 -15.28
N THR A 27 -24.60 -27.36 -14.16
CA THR A 27 -25.01 -28.69 -13.65
C THR A 27 -26.09 -28.63 -12.56
N LYS A 28 -26.43 -27.46 -12.00
CA LYS A 28 -27.42 -27.32 -10.91
C LYS A 28 -28.78 -26.74 -11.32
N GLU A 29 -28.90 -25.97 -12.40
CA GLU A 29 -30.22 -25.47 -12.83
C GLU A 29 -31.16 -26.57 -13.36
N GLY A 30 -30.63 -27.76 -13.69
CA GLY A 30 -31.42 -28.88 -14.22
C GLY A 30 -32.31 -29.63 -13.22
N SER A 31 -32.16 -29.44 -11.90
CA SER A 31 -32.72 -30.38 -10.90
C SER A 31 -33.69 -29.81 -9.86
N MET A 32 -33.95 -28.48 -9.83
CA MET A 32 -34.64 -27.86 -8.68
C MET A 32 -35.88 -27.01 -9.03
N LYS A 33 -36.83 -27.57 -9.81
CA LYS A 33 -38.21 -27.05 -9.92
C LYS A 33 -39.28 -28.16 -9.83
N LYS A 34 -39.61 -28.59 -8.59
CA LYS A 34 -40.90 -29.21 -8.21
C LYS A 34 -41.02 -29.49 -6.70
N ARG A 35 -41.65 -28.59 -5.95
CA ARG A 35 -42.70 -28.91 -4.96
C ARG A 35 -43.35 -27.65 -4.36
N GLU A 36 -44.66 -27.63 -4.46
CA GLU A 36 -45.67 -26.83 -3.74
C GLU A 36 -45.66 -27.19 -2.22
N THR A 37 -46.28 -26.50 -1.25
CA THR A 37 -47.35 -25.45 -1.24
C THR A 37 -47.48 -24.80 0.16
N LEU A 38 -48.07 -23.58 0.21
CA LEU A 38 -48.98 -23.02 1.24
C LEU A 38 -48.63 -23.05 2.75
N SER A 39 -48.55 -21.85 3.34
CA SER A 39 -49.39 -21.48 4.49
C SER A 39 -49.74 -19.97 4.44
N VAL A 40 -50.81 -19.56 5.11
CA VAL A 40 -51.38 -18.19 5.08
C VAL A 40 -51.67 -17.73 6.51
N SER A 41 -51.23 -16.51 6.87
CA SER A 41 -51.86 -15.75 7.97
C SER A 41 -51.64 -14.24 7.81
N SER A 42 -52.75 -13.50 7.76
CA SER A 42 -52.91 -12.04 7.91
C SER A 42 -52.67 -11.60 9.39
N VAL A 43 -52.64 -10.34 9.84
CA VAL A 43 -53.41 -9.11 9.54
C VAL A 43 -52.66 -7.86 10.06
N GLY A 44 -52.87 -6.68 9.45
CA GLY A 44 -52.83 -5.37 10.15
C GLY A 44 -51.50 -4.60 10.10
N GLY A 45 -51.48 -3.26 9.93
CA GLY A 45 -52.57 -2.30 9.81
C GLY A 45 -52.18 -0.99 9.11
N TRP A 46 -53.15 -0.12 8.89
CA TRP A 46 -53.13 1.00 7.93
C TRP A 46 -53.26 2.38 8.62
N LYS A 47 -52.58 3.40 8.08
CA LYS A 47 -52.80 4.88 8.10
C LYS A 47 -51.44 5.54 7.79
N GLY A 48 -51.24 6.48 6.87
CA GLY A 48 -52.13 7.43 6.19
C GLY A 48 -51.59 8.85 6.45
N GLY A 49 -51.45 9.77 5.49
CA GLY A 49 -51.68 9.73 4.04
C GLY A 49 -51.26 11.08 3.40
N GLU A 50 -51.57 11.28 2.10
CA GLU A 50 -51.62 12.56 1.36
C GLU A 50 -50.30 13.38 1.26
N GLY A 51 -49.90 14.06 0.18
CA GLY A 51 -50.34 14.29 -1.21
C GLY A 51 -49.24 15.21 -1.83
N SER A 52 -49.09 15.49 -3.13
CA SER A 52 -49.91 15.26 -4.32
C SER A 52 -49.02 15.47 -5.56
N SER A 53 -49.29 14.78 -6.66
CA SER A 53 -48.91 15.21 -8.02
C SER A 53 -49.80 14.49 -9.04
N GLY A 54 -50.17 15.18 -10.11
CA GLY A 54 -51.16 14.70 -11.08
C GLY A 54 -50.78 15.03 -12.52
N SER A 55 -51.60 14.51 -13.44
CA SER A 55 -51.41 14.45 -14.90
C SER A 55 -50.34 13.45 -15.39
N VAL A 56 -50.49 12.69 -16.48
CA VAL A 56 -51.59 11.94 -17.16
C VAL A 56 -51.06 11.60 -18.57
N GLY A 57 -51.34 10.38 -19.07
CA GLY A 57 -50.98 9.95 -20.44
C GLY A 57 -50.43 8.51 -20.48
N SER A 58 -51.26 7.47 -20.25
CA SER A 58 -52.19 6.82 -21.20
C SER A 58 -51.55 5.72 -22.07
N LEU A 59 -51.99 4.46 -21.87
CA LEU A 59 -52.48 3.43 -22.83
C LEU A 59 -51.74 3.20 -24.19
N GLU A 60 -51.76 2.05 -24.87
CA GLU A 60 -52.23 0.66 -24.69
C GLU A 60 -51.41 -0.25 -25.67
N GLU A 61 -51.52 -1.58 -25.80
CA GLU A 61 -52.42 -2.62 -25.28
C GLU A 61 -51.62 -3.90 -24.93
N ALA A 62 -52.30 -4.97 -24.53
CA ALA A 62 -51.74 -6.33 -24.44
C ALA A 62 -52.77 -7.35 -24.95
N LYS A 63 -52.33 -8.39 -25.70
CA LYS A 63 -52.96 -9.75 -25.78
C LYS A 63 -52.31 -10.62 -26.88
N ARG A 64 -51.87 -11.83 -26.51
CA ARG A 64 -52.68 -13.07 -26.66
C ARG A 64 -51.94 -14.33 -26.18
N VAL A 65 -52.62 -15.12 -25.36
CA VAL A 65 -52.27 -16.52 -25.06
C VAL A 65 -53.32 -17.42 -25.69
N ARG A 66 -52.93 -18.58 -26.24
CA ARG A 66 -53.83 -19.74 -26.37
C ARG A 66 -53.09 -21.05 -26.11
N ARG A 67 -53.68 -21.86 -25.23
CA ARG A 67 -53.23 -23.21 -24.85
C ARG A 67 -53.57 -24.24 -25.92
N GLN A 68 -52.81 -25.33 -25.96
CA GLN A 68 -53.42 -26.67 -26.13
C GLN A 68 -52.65 -27.72 -25.32
N LYS A 69 -53.39 -28.59 -24.62
CA LYS A 69 -52.91 -29.76 -23.86
C LYS A 69 -53.62 -31.01 -24.38
N ARG A 70 -52.89 -32.11 -24.54
CA ARG A 70 -53.32 -33.52 -24.50
C ARG A 70 -52.14 -34.29 -23.86
N THR A 71 -52.23 -34.98 -22.71
CA THR A 71 -52.87 -36.28 -22.43
C THR A 71 -52.36 -37.40 -23.35
N SER A 72 -51.90 -38.58 -22.90
CA SER A 72 -52.12 -39.27 -21.61
C SER A 72 -51.07 -40.39 -21.31
N SER A 73 -51.13 -40.95 -20.08
CA SER A 73 -50.86 -42.36 -19.68
C SER A 73 -49.57 -43.07 -20.18
N ALA A 74 -48.57 -43.41 -19.36
CA ALA A 74 -48.51 -44.31 -18.18
C ALA A 74 -48.33 -45.81 -18.52
N PHE A 75 -47.26 -46.43 -17.96
CA PHE A 75 -47.23 -47.82 -17.46
C PHE A 75 -46.11 -48.00 -16.42
N ARG A 76 -46.18 -49.08 -15.62
CA ARG A 76 -45.39 -49.34 -14.40
C ARG A 76 -44.46 -50.56 -14.52
N ASP A 77 -43.55 -50.64 -13.55
CA ASP A 77 -42.91 -51.84 -12.96
C ASP A 77 -41.80 -52.62 -13.70
N GLY A 78 -40.93 -53.23 -12.87
CA GLY A 78 -40.07 -54.37 -13.22
C GLY A 78 -38.56 -54.13 -13.09
N GLY A 79 -37.94 -54.62 -12.02
CA GLY A 79 -36.48 -54.51 -11.82
C GLY A 79 -35.68 -55.76 -12.25
N LYS A 80 -34.34 -55.62 -12.13
CA LYS A 80 -33.27 -56.66 -12.16
C LYS A 80 -32.70 -57.11 -13.51
N SER A 81 -31.54 -56.52 -13.84
CA SER A 81 -30.27 -57.16 -14.25
C SER A 81 -30.30 -58.47 -15.06
N VAL A 82 -30.04 -58.38 -16.38
CA VAL A 82 -29.49 -59.51 -17.18
C VAL A 82 -28.49 -59.00 -18.23
N GLY A 83 -27.26 -59.52 -18.17
CA GLY A 83 -26.47 -59.97 -19.33
C GLY A 83 -25.96 -58.96 -20.38
N CYS A 84 -24.66 -58.65 -20.33
CA CYS A 84 -23.91 -58.22 -21.51
C CYS A 84 -23.83 -59.34 -22.57
N ARG A 85 -24.76 -59.35 -23.54
CA ARG A 85 -24.56 -59.86 -24.91
C ARG A 85 -25.79 -59.58 -25.80
N ASN A 86 -25.59 -58.76 -26.84
CA ASN A 86 -26.42 -58.51 -28.05
C ASN A 86 -26.85 -57.04 -28.25
N LEU A 87 -26.00 -56.25 -28.92
CA LEU A 87 -26.44 -55.00 -29.57
C LEU A 87 -25.62 -54.68 -30.85
N LEU A 88 -25.63 -55.59 -31.83
CA LEU A 88 -24.92 -55.38 -33.11
C LEU A 88 -25.69 -55.84 -34.37
N ARG A 89 -27.02 -55.93 -34.30
CA ARG A 89 -27.89 -56.23 -35.45
C ARG A 89 -29.23 -55.49 -35.39
N THR A 90 -29.22 -54.19 -35.72
CA THR A 90 -30.34 -53.43 -36.34
C THR A 90 -29.92 -51.99 -36.66
N LEU A 91 -29.03 -51.82 -37.65
CA LEU A 91 -28.75 -50.51 -38.26
C LEU A 91 -28.70 -50.65 -39.78
N HIS A 92 -29.86 -50.48 -40.41
CA HIS A 92 -30.03 -50.07 -41.81
C HIS A 92 -31.15 -49.03 -41.81
N GLY A 93 -30.84 -47.79 -42.19
CA GLY A 93 -31.84 -46.70 -42.25
C GLY A 93 -31.89 -45.77 -41.03
N ALA A 94 -30.76 -45.17 -40.62
CA ALA A 94 -30.76 -43.99 -39.76
C ALA A 94 -29.65 -43.02 -40.21
N GLY A 95 -29.98 -41.73 -40.38
CA GLY A 95 -29.04 -40.72 -40.87
C GLY A 95 -27.96 -40.34 -39.86
N ARG A 96 -26.97 -39.53 -40.30
CA ARG A 96 -25.75 -39.16 -39.53
C ARG A 96 -25.99 -38.69 -38.08
N LEU A 97 -27.16 -38.13 -37.77
CA LEU A 97 -27.54 -37.72 -36.41
C LEU A 97 -27.61 -38.89 -35.41
N ALA A 98 -28.03 -40.08 -35.85
CA ALA A 98 -28.13 -41.26 -34.99
C ALA A 98 -26.75 -41.86 -34.64
N LEU A 99 -25.75 -41.71 -35.53
CA LEU A 99 -24.39 -42.16 -35.27
C LEU A 99 -23.72 -41.30 -34.20
N VAL A 100 -23.96 -39.98 -34.22
CA VAL A 100 -23.46 -39.02 -33.23
C VAL A 100 -24.10 -39.28 -31.86
N LEU A 101 -25.42 -39.49 -31.80
CA LEU A 101 -26.10 -39.83 -30.54
C LEU A 101 -25.66 -41.17 -29.95
N ALA A 102 -25.36 -42.18 -30.77
CA ALA A 102 -24.82 -43.45 -30.29
C ALA A 102 -23.39 -43.32 -29.73
N LEU A 103 -22.54 -42.47 -30.35
CA LEU A 103 -21.19 -42.15 -29.83
C LEU A 103 -21.26 -41.39 -28.50
N VAL A 104 -22.17 -40.42 -28.36
CA VAL A 104 -22.39 -39.69 -27.12
C VAL A 104 -22.88 -40.61 -25.99
N LEU A 105 -23.79 -41.55 -26.28
CA LEU A 105 -24.30 -42.53 -25.30
C LEU A 105 -23.27 -43.60 -24.90
N LEU A 106 -22.36 -43.98 -25.79
CA LEU A 106 -21.25 -44.88 -25.47
C LEU A 106 -20.16 -44.18 -24.63
N LEU A 107 -19.93 -42.88 -24.84
CA LEU A 107 -19.03 -42.08 -24.00
C LEU A 107 -19.61 -41.76 -22.62
N SER A 108 -20.94 -41.75 -22.44
CA SER A 108 -21.59 -41.53 -21.14
C SER A 108 -21.82 -42.79 -20.29
N LEU A 109 -21.45 -43.97 -20.78
CA LEU A 109 -21.63 -45.26 -20.08
C LEU A 109 -20.38 -46.14 -20.04
N ALA A 110 -19.21 -45.61 -20.40
CA ALA A 110 -17.96 -46.19 -19.94
C ALA A 110 -17.92 -46.02 -18.40
N PRO A 111 -17.85 -47.11 -17.61
CA PRO A 111 -17.33 -46.99 -16.26
C PRO A 111 -15.92 -46.43 -16.41
N SER A 112 -15.58 -45.37 -15.68
CA SER A 112 -14.21 -44.92 -15.60
C SER A 112 -13.33 -46.13 -15.23
N CYS A 113 -12.46 -46.56 -16.14
CA CYS A 113 -11.26 -47.28 -15.77
C CYS A 113 -10.36 -46.29 -15.03
N ALA A 114 -10.77 -45.94 -13.81
CA ALA A 114 -9.94 -45.23 -12.86
C ALA A 114 -8.77 -46.18 -12.54
N SER A 115 -7.63 -45.91 -13.15
CA SER A 115 -6.35 -46.21 -12.51
C SER A 115 -6.40 -45.60 -11.12
N SER A 116 -6.14 -46.40 -10.09
CA SER A 116 -6.46 -46.11 -8.69
C SER A 116 -5.51 -45.09 -8.02
N ASP A 117 -4.98 -44.14 -8.77
CA ASP A 117 -3.90 -43.23 -8.37
C ASP A 117 -4.25 -41.73 -8.54
N ASP A 118 -5.53 -41.39 -8.75
CA ASP A 118 -6.00 -40.01 -8.66
C ASP A 118 -5.96 -39.54 -7.19
N PHE A 119 -4.97 -38.71 -6.86
CA PHE A 119 -4.83 -38.07 -5.55
C PHE A 119 -6.06 -37.17 -5.28
N SER A 120 -6.97 -37.65 -4.44
CA SER A 120 -8.14 -36.90 -3.99
C SER A 120 -7.72 -35.85 -2.98
N TRP A 121 -7.84 -34.59 -3.36
CA TRP A 121 -7.63 -33.44 -2.48
C TRP A 121 -8.49 -33.51 -1.22
N SER A 122 -7.92 -33.04 -0.11
CA SER A 122 -8.60 -33.10 1.19
C SER A 122 -9.62 -31.98 1.34
N SER A 123 -10.57 -32.20 2.24
CA SER A 123 -11.53 -31.17 2.66
C SER A 123 -10.88 -29.95 3.32
N SER A 124 -9.56 -29.97 3.56
CA SER A 124 -8.83 -28.88 4.19
C SER A 124 -8.46 -27.79 3.19
N GLU A 125 -8.03 -28.12 1.95
CA GLU A 125 -7.78 -27.07 0.94
C GLU A 125 -9.04 -26.25 0.65
N ASP A 126 -10.19 -26.90 0.38
CA ASP A 126 -11.47 -26.23 0.13
C ASP A 126 -11.86 -25.27 1.27
N LYS A 127 -11.70 -25.68 2.54
CA LYS A 127 -11.98 -24.84 3.72
C LYS A 127 -11.00 -23.69 3.86
N GLY A 128 -9.72 -23.93 3.57
CA GLY A 128 -8.68 -22.91 3.61
C GLY A 128 -8.94 -21.80 2.58
N LEU A 129 -9.37 -22.18 1.38
CA LEU A 129 -9.78 -21.25 0.34
C LEU A 129 -11.07 -20.49 0.68
N GLU A 130 -12.05 -21.14 1.32
CA GLU A 130 -13.26 -20.48 1.81
C GLU A 130 -12.94 -19.45 2.92
N ALA A 131 -12.06 -19.81 3.86
CA ALA A 131 -11.60 -18.90 4.91
C ALA A 131 -10.83 -17.68 4.34
N LEU A 132 -9.94 -17.88 3.36
CA LEU A 132 -9.28 -16.77 2.66
C LEU A 132 -10.29 -15.82 1.99
N GLN A 133 -11.35 -16.35 1.37
CA GLN A 133 -12.40 -15.55 0.74
C GLN A 133 -13.23 -14.75 1.77
N MET A 134 -13.31 -15.22 3.01
CA MET A 134 -13.96 -14.50 4.13
C MET A 134 -13.02 -13.54 4.86
N GLY A 135 -11.72 -13.52 4.54
CA GLY A 135 -10.71 -12.74 5.24
C GLY A 135 -10.27 -13.35 6.58
N ASP A 136 -10.65 -14.60 6.88
CA ASP A 136 -10.22 -15.34 8.07
C ASP A 136 -8.86 -16.00 7.79
N VAL A 137 -7.79 -15.21 7.96
CA VAL A 137 -6.42 -15.62 7.64
C VAL A 137 -5.92 -16.74 8.56
N ASP A 138 -6.29 -16.73 9.84
CA ASP A 138 -5.83 -17.75 10.80
C ASP A 138 -6.46 -19.13 10.51
N THR A 139 -7.77 -19.17 10.25
CA THR A 139 -8.45 -20.40 9.81
C THR A 139 -7.95 -20.87 8.45
N ALA A 140 -7.65 -19.94 7.53
CA ALA A 140 -7.05 -20.25 6.25
C ALA A 140 -5.69 -20.94 6.39
N ILE A 141 -4.78 -20.36 7.19
CA ILE A 141 -3.45 -20.92 7.46
C ILE A 141 -3.58 -22.33 8.04
N HIS A 142 -4.40 -22.51 9.07
CA HIS A 142 -4.60 -23.81 9.72
C HIS A 142 -5.03 -24.92 8.73
N HIS A 143 -5.91 -24.60 7.80
CA HIS A 143 -6.43 -25.57 6.83
C HIS A 143 -5.53 -25.77 5.60
N LEU A 144 -4.87 -24.72 5.13
CA LEU A 144 -3.91 -24.80 4.02
C LEU A 144 -2.61 -25.51 4.45
N GLU A 145 -2.18 -25.34 5.70
CA GLU A 145 -1.05 -26.07 6.30
C GLU A 145 -1.29 -27.58 6.30
N GLN A 146 -2.46 -28.03 6.75
CA GLN A 146 -2.85 -29.45 6.74
C GLN A 146 -2.80 -30.05 5.33
N ALA A 147 -3.34 -29.34 4.34
CA ALA A 147 -3.28 -29.78 2.95
C ALA A 147 -1.83 -29.76 2.41
N ALA A 148 -1.00 -28.81 2.85
CA ALA A 148 0.40 -28.72 2.44
C ALA A 148 1.26 -29.88 2.99
N ASP A 149 1.01 -30.32 4.22
CA ASP A 149 1.62 -31.49 4.84
C ASP A 149 1.22 -32.80 4.14
N GLU A 150 -0.05 -32.93 3.73
CA GLU A 150 -0.52 -34.06 2.92
C GLU A 150 0.16 -34.09 1.54
N ALA A 151 0.28 -32.93 0.88
CA ALA A 151 0.98 -32.79 -0.39
C ALA A 151 2.49 -33.10 -0.26
N LEU A 152 3.14 -32.64 0.81
CA LEU A 152 4.54 -32.96 1.10
C LEU A 152 4.72 -34.47 1.35
N THR A 153 3.80 -35.08 2.09
CA THR A 153 3.75 -36.52 2.34
C THR A 153 3.59 -37.31 1.04
N TYR A 154 2.77 -36.83 0.09
CA TYR A 154 2.62 -37.41 -1.24
C TYR A 154 3.90 -37.29 -2.07
N LEU A 155 4.49 -36.08 -2.16
CA LEU A 155 5.74 -35.84 -2.89
C LEU A 155 6.91 -36.68 -2.36
N SER A 156 7.02 -36.87 -1.04
CA SER A 156 8.07 -37.73 -0.46
C SER A 156 7.99 -39.21 -0.87
N LYS A 157 6.79 -39.67 -1.27
CA LYS A 157 6.52 -41.06 -1.69
C LYS A 157 6.51 -41.23 -3.22
N THR A 158 6.51 -40.15 -3.99
CA THR A 158 6.27 -40.18 -5.44
C THR A 158 7.38 -39.45 -6.19
N SER A 159 8.28 -40.21 -6.83
CA SER A 159 9.44 -39.67 -7.55
C SER A 159 9.08 -38.93 -8.86
N ALA A 160 7.90 -39.16 -9.43
CA ALA A 160 7.44 -38.54 -10.67
C ALA A 160 5.91 -38.30 -10.65
N PRO A 161 5.42 -37.30 -9.89
CA PRO A 161 3.99 -37.04 -9.79
C PRO A 161 3.40 -36.53 -11.12
N PRO A 162 2.13 -36.86 -11.43
CA PRO A 162 1.48 -36.45 -12.68
C PRO A 162 1.45 -34.92 -12.87
N PRO A 163 1.46 -34.42 -14.12
CA PRO A 163 1.42 -32.98 -14.39
C PRO A 163 0.20 -32.27 -13.77
N SER A 164 -0.98 -32.91 -13.78
CA SER A 164 -2.20 -32.41 -13.11
C SER A 164 -1.98 -32.21 -11.61
N THR A 165 -1.41 -33.21 -10.93
CA THR A 165 -1.12 -33.16 -9.50
C THR A 165 -0.07 -32.09 -9.18
N LYS A 166 0.96 -31.91 -10.02
CA LYS A 166 1.94 -30.82 -9.86
C LYS A 166 1.30 -29.43 -9.94
N ILE A 167 0.39 -29.22 -10.90
CA ILE A 167 -0.36 -27.95 -11.05
C ILE A 167 -1.20 -27.67 -9.80
N GLN A 168 -1.87 -28.70 -9.26
CA GLN A 168 -2.71 -28.57 -8.08
C GLN A 168 -1.88 -28.31 -6.80
N ILE A 169 -0.78 -29.04 -6.56
CA ILE A 169 0.12 -28.77 -5.42
C ILE A 169 0.72 -27.35 -5.53
N SER A 170 1.10 -26.92 -6.74
CA SER A 170 1.55 -25.55 -6.99
C SER A 170 0.48 -24.51 -6.61
N SER A 171 -0.77 -24.71 -7.01
CA SER A 171 -1.89 -23.85 -6.61
C SER A 171 -2.03 -23.77 -5.09
N LEU A 172 -2.08 -24.93 -4.41
CA LEU A 172 -2.16 -25.01 -2.94
C LEU A 172 -1.01 -24.26 -2.27
N TYR A 173 0.24 -24.53 -2.65
CA TYR A 173 1.42 -23.86 -2.06
C TYR A 173 1.43 -22.36 -2.34
N THR A 174 0.90 -21.90 -3.47
CA THR A 174 0.72 -20.47 -3.77
C THR A 174 -0.30 -19.83 -2.82
N ASN A 175 -1.46 -20.48 -2.62
CA ASN A 175 -2.50 -20.01 -1.71
C ASN A 175 -2.03 -20.01 -0.25
N TYR A 176 -1.30 -21.05 0.17
CA TYR A 176 -0.74 -21.13 1.53
C TYR A 176 0.32 -20.05 1.76
N ALA A 177 1.25 -19.86 0.82
CA ALA A 177 2.22 -18.77 0.87
C ALA A 177 1.53 -17.39 0.94
N THR A 178 0.43 -17.20 0.20
CA THR A 178 -0.36 -15.95 0.25
C THR A 178 -0.99 -15.75 1.62
N ALA A 179 -1.59 -16.79 2.21
CA ALA A 179 -2.11 -16.75 3.58
C ALA A 179 -1.02 -16.36 4.59
N LEU A 180 0.17 -16.96 4.49
CA LEU A 180 1.34 -16.65 5.31
C LEU A 180 1.87 -15.22 5.14
N THR A 181 1.71 -14.60 3.96
CA THR A 181 2.03 -13.16 3.78
C THR A 181 0.98 -12.22 4.37
N LEU A 182 -0.25 -12.71 4.61
CA LEU A 182 -1.37 -11.94 5.16
C LEU A 182 -1.52 -12.10 6.69
N SER A 183 -0.75 -12.99 7.33
CA SER A 183 -0.82 -13.22 8.77
C SER A 183 -0.34 -12.02 9.58
N SER A 184 -0.71 -11.96 10.87
CA SER A 184 -0.27 -10.92 11.80
C SER A 184 0.45 -11.54 13.01
N PRO A 185 1.79 -11.53 13.07
CA PRO A 185 2.74 -10.95 12.10
C PRO A 185 2.88 -11.80 10.82
N PRO A 186 3.33 -11.21 9.68
CA PRO A 186 3.54 -11.94 8.43
C PRO A 186 4.68 -12.97 8.52
N SER A 187 4.47 -14.16 7.93
CA SER A 187 5.43 -15.27 7.89
C SER A 187 6.22 -15.34 6.58
N PHE A 188 6.84 -14.22 6.18
CA PHE A 188 7.51 -14.06 4.88
C PHE A 188 8.54 -15.15 4.54
N SER A 189 9.39 -15.55 5.50
CA SER A 189 10.43 -16.58 5.28
C SER A 189 9.88 -17.95 4.89
N LEU A 190 8.68 -18.29 5.37
CA LEU A 190 7.99 -19.53 5.03
C LEU A 190 7.21 -19.38 3.71
N ALA A 191 6.58 -18.22 3.50
CA ALA A 191 5.91 -17.89 2.24
C ALA A 191 6.87 -17.95 1.04
N LEU A 192 8.08 -17.40 1.15
CA LEU A 192 9.11 -17.49 0.10
C LEU A 192 9.42 -18.95 -0.29
N GLN A 193 9.56 -19.85 0.69
CA GLN A 193 9.85 -21.27 0.44
C GLN A 193 8.69 -21.94 -0.31
N TYR A 194 7.44 -21.66 0.06
CA TYR A 194 6.27 -22.22 -0.61
C TYR A 194 6.05 -21.64 -2.02
N TYR A 195 6.29 -20.34 -2.25
CA TYR A 195 6.26 -19.78 -3.61
C TYR A 195 7.35 -20.39 -4.52
N GLN A 196 8.58 -20.52 -4.02
CA GLN A 196 9.68 -21.15 -4.77
C GLN A 196 9.38 -22.63 -5.06
N THR A 197 8.83 -23.36 -4.08
CA THR A 197 8.44 -24.76 -4.25
C THR A 197 7.30 -24.90 -5.24
N SER A 198 6.29 -24.02 -5.17
CA SER A 198 5.19 -23.93 -6.16
C SER A 198 5.73 -23.78 -7.57
N LEU A 199 6.60 -22.80 -7.83
CA LEU A 199 7.20 -22.55 -9.14
C LEU A 199 8.07 -23.73 -9.64
N SER A 200 8.69 -24.49 -8.73
CA SER A 200 9.46 -25.69 -9.09
C SER A 200 8.58 -26.86 -9.55
N LEU A 201 7.32 -26.92 -9.08
CA LEU A 201 6.33 -27.90 -9.49
C LEU A 201 5.62 -27.49 -10.78
N HIS A 202 5.18 -26.24 -10.86
CA HIS A 202 4.54 -25.65 -12.02
C HIS A 202 4.72 -24.12 -12.03
N PRO A 203 5.38 -23.53 -13.05
CA PRO A 203 5.48 -22.07 -13.16
C PRO A 203 4.12 -21.44 -13.42
N THR A 204 3.68 -20.53 -12.54
CA THR A 204 2.42 -19.78 -12.68
C THR A 204 2.67 -18.27 -12.62
N MET A 205 1.74 -17.50 -13.19
CA MET A 205 1.76 -16.04 -13.11
C MET A 205 1.68 -15.59 -11.64
N ASP A 206 0.70 -16.10 -10.92
CA ASP A 206 0.35 -15.71 -9.55
C ASP A 206 1.51 -15.97 -8.58
N ALA A 207 2.10 -17.17 -8.59
CA ALA A 207 3.25 -17.47 -7.72
C ALA A 207 4.49 -16.65 -8.07
N THR A 208 4.70 -16.31 -9.36
CA THR A 208 5.80 -15.42 -9.76
C THR A 208 5.55 -13.99 -9.28
N TYR A 209 4.31 -13.51 -9.37
CA TYR A 209 3.91 -12.17 -8.98
C TYR A 209 3.99 -11.97 -7.46
N TYR A 210 3.41 -12.89 -6.69
CA TYR A 210 3.45 -12.82 -5.24
C TYR A 210 4.83 -13.08 -4.64
N LEU A 211 5.67 -13.91 -5.27
CA LEU A 211 7.09 -14.01 -4.91
C LEU A 211 7.82 -12.66 -5.09
N ALA A 212 7.58 -11.98 -6.21
CA ALA A 212 8.17 -10.67 -6.48
C ALA A 212 7.70 -9.60 -5.48
N LEU A 213 6.41 -9.58 -5.13
CA LEU A 213 5.85 -8.75 -4.06
C LEU A 213 6.48 -9.05 -2.70
N THR A 214 6.60 -10.33 -2.34
CA THR A 214 7.21 -10.76 -1.06
C THR A 214 8.67 -10.31 -0.95
N TYR A 215 9.42 -10.30 -2.05
CA TYR A 215 10.76 -9.71 -2.07
C TYR A 215 10.77 -8.19 -1.86
N GLN A 216 9.77 -7.45 -2.34
CA GLN A 216 9.66 -6.01 -2.05
C GLN A 216 9.22 -5.74 -0.62
N ASP A 217 8.26 -6.51 -0.08
CA ASP A 217 7.83 -6.40 1.33
C ASP A 217 8.97 -6.71 2.31
N LEU A 218 9.98 -7.50 1.90
CA LEU A 218 11.23 -7.76 2.62
C LEU A 218 12.35 -6.73 2.37
N SER A 219 12.08 -5.61 1.69
CA SER A 219 13.10 -4.62 1.28
C SER A 219 14.23 -5.19 0.39
N LEU A 220 13.93 -6.22 -0.42
CA LEU A 220 14.85 -6.86 -1.37
C LEU A 220 14.43 -6.61 -2.84
N PRO A 221 14.23 -5.35 -3.29
CA PRO A 221 13.67 -5.03 -4.61
C PRO A 221 14.49 -5.60 -5.78
N HIS A 222 15.82 -5.73 -5.61
CA HIS A 222 16.71 -6.32 -6.60
C HIS A 222 16.39 -7.79 -6.94
N LEU A 223 15.81 -8.55 -6.00
CA LEU A 223 15.34 -9.91 -6.23
C LEU A 223 13.98 -9.96 -6.95
N SER A 224 13.14 -8.93 -6.78
CA SER A 224 11.82 -8.86 -7.44
C SER A 224 11.89 -8.58 -8.94
N ILE A 225 12.87 -7.77 -9.39
CA ILE A 225 13.03 -7.32 -10.79
C ILE A 225 12.99 -8.48 -11.82
N PRO A 226 13.80 -9.57 -11.71
CA PRO A 226 13.78 -10.64 -12.70
C PRO A 226 12.43 -11.36 -12.79
N HIS A 227 11.66 -11.45 -11.69
CA HIS A 227 10.33 -12.05 -11.69
C HIS A 227 9.32 -11.19 -12.46
N TYR A 228 9.30 -9.87 -12.23
CA TYR A 228 8.43 -8.97 -13.00
C TYR A 228 8.80 -8.89 -14.47
N LEU A 229 10.10 -8.93 -14.83
CA LEU A 229 10.54 -8.98 -16.22
C LEU A 229 10.06 -10.27 -16.93
N SER A 230 10.13 -11.42 -16.25
CA SER A 230 9.60 -12.69 -16.77
C SER A 230 8.07 -12.64 -16.97
N LEU A 231 7.36 -12.03 -16.02
CA LEU A 231 5.92 -11.80 -16.11
C LEU A 231 5.56 -10.91 -17.31
N LEU A 232 6.18 -9.73 -17.44
CA LEU A 232 5.86 -8.79 -18.53
C LEU A 232 6.27 -9.32 -19.91
N ASN A 233 7.29 -10.18 -20.00
CA ASN A 233 7.64 -10.87 -21.25
C ASN A 233 6.56 -11.88 -21.71
N SER A 234 5.82 -12.48 -20.77
CA SER A 234 4.74 -13.45 -21.06
C SER A 234 3.34 -12.84 -21.06
N HIS A 235 3.13 -11.78 -20.28
CA HIS A 235 1.87 -11.10 -20.03
C HIS A 235 2.09 -9.56 -20.09
N PRO A 236 2.38 -9.00 -21.27
CA PRO A 236 2.78 -7.58 -21.41
C PRO A 236 1.70 -6.59 -20.97
N THR A 237 0.44 -7.00 -20.87
CA THR A 237 -0.69 -6.18 -20.41
C THR A 237 -1.00 -6.33 -18.91
N HIS A 238 -0.07 -6.88 -18.11
CA HIS A 238 -0.20 -7.01 -16.66
C HIS A 238 0.29 -5.73 -15.95
N TRP A 239 -0.60 -4.74 -15.84
CA TRP A 239 -0.25 -3.39 -15.38
C TRP A 239 0.37 -3.38 -13.97
N GLU A 240 -0.09 -4.26 -13.07
CA GLU A 240 0.42 -4.37 -11.70
C GLU A 240 1.91 -4.74 -11.65
N SER A 241 2.35 -5.69 -12.50
CA SER A 241 3.78 -5.99 -12.62
C SER A 241 4.57 -4.84 -13.23
N SER A 242 3.97 -4.05 -14.11
CA SER A 242 4.62 -2.84 -14.65
C SER A 242 4.80 -1.78 -13.56
N SER A 243 3.77 -1.51 -12.74
CA SER A 243 3.87 -0.55 -11.63
C SER A 243 4.80 -1.01 -10.51
N ASN A 244 4.82 -2.30 -10.20
CA ASN A 244 5.65 -2.82 -9.12
C ASN A 244 7.11 -2.95 -9.55
N LEU A 245 7.38 -3.29 -10.83
CA LEU A 245 8.71 -3.19 -11.43
C LEU A 245 9.20 -1.75 -11.49
N ALA A 246 8.33 -0.79 -11.82
CA ALA A 246 8.66 0.63 -11.75
C ALA A 246 9.09 1.03 -10.33
N SER A 247 8.38 0.53 -9.32
CA SER A 247 8.74 0.75 -7.91
C SER A 247 10.07 0.10 -7.53
N ALA A 248 10.30 -1.16 -7.93
CA ALA A 248 11.58 -1.85 -7.71
C ALA A 248 12.77 -1.15 -8.40
N TYR A 249 12.55 -0.55 -9.59
CA TYR A 249 13.53 0.30 -10.24
C TYR A 249 13.74 1.63 -9.51
N HIS A 250 12.72 2.20 -8.88
CA HIS A 250 12.86 3.40 -8.05
C HIS A 250 13.74 3.11 -6.82
N ASP A 251 13.42 2.04 -6.09
CA ASP A 251 14.14 1.64 -4.87
C ASP A 251 15.60 1.25 -5.17
N THR A 252 15.87 0.67 -6.34
CA THR A 252 17.23 0.40 -6.85
C THR A 252 17.88 1.59 -7.56
N LYS A 253 17.31 2.80 -7.44
CA LYS A 253 17.83 4.09 -7.98
C LYS A 253 17.97 4.12 -9.52
N SER A 254 17.33 3.19 -10.22
CA SER A 254 17.23 3.09 -11.67
C SER A 254 16.09 3.97 -12.20
N TYR A 255 16.10 5.26 -11.85
CA TYR A 255 14.96 6.16 -12.00
C TYR A 255 14.45 6.33 -13.44
N SER A 256 15.33 6.26 -14.44
CA SER A 256 14.94 6.30 -15.86
C SER A 256 14.15 5.06 -16.29
N LEU A 257 14.49 3.86 -15.77
CA LEU A 257 13.71 2.64 -15.98
C LEU A 257 12.40 2.68 -15.18
N SER A 258 12.42 3.26 -13.98
CA SER A 258 11.22 3.48 -13.17
C SER A 258 10.18 4.35 -13.89
N TYR A 259 10.61 5.51 -14.42
CA TYR A 259 9.78 6.38 -15.27
C TYR A 259 9.10 5.59 -16.40
N LEU A 260 9.88 4.82 -17.17
CA LEU A 260 9.37 4.06 -18.32
C LEU A 260 8.32 2.99 -17.94
N GLN A 261 8.50 2.34 -16.79
CA GLN A 261 7.58 1.29 -16.36
C GLN A 261 6.30 1.84 -15.70
N TYR A 262 6.35 3.03 -15.10
CA TYR A 262 5.16 3.78 -14.71
C TYR A 262 4.41 4.32 -15.95
N GLU A 263 5.11 4.89 -16.93
CA GLU A 263 4.54 5.34 -18.22
C GLU A 263 3.78 4.18 -18.91
N HIS A 264 4.37 2.97 -18.91
CA HIS A 264 3.73 1.76 -19.42
C HIS A 264 2.50 1.34 -18.60
N ALA A 265 2.58 1.28 -17.26
CA ALA A 265 1.46 0.91 -16.39
C ALA A 265 0.24 1.85 -16.57
N ILE A 266 0.49 3.16 -16.64
CA ILE A 266 -0.52 4.19 -16.91
C ILE A 266 -1.15 3.94 -18.28
N SER A 267 -0.33 3.73 -19.33
CA SER A 267 -0.84 3.53 -20.69
C SER A 267 -1.77 2.31 -20.84
N LEU A 268 -1.57 1.27 -20.02
CA LEU A 268 -2.44 0.08 -19.99
C LEU A 268 -3.79 0.39 -19.35
N LEU A 269 -3.81 1.14 -18.24
CA LEU A 269 -5.02 1.52 -17.50
C LEU A 269 -5.85 2.58 -18.21
N GLU A 270 -5.22 3.51 -18.93
CA GLU A 270 -5.93 4.49 -19.78
C GLU A 270 -6.39 3.90 -21.14
N SER A 271 -5.96 2.68 -21.47
CA SER A 271 -6.29 2.07 -22.77
C SER A 271 -7.78 1.68 -22.87
N LYS A 272 -8.31 1.69 -24.10
CA LYS A 272 -9.70 1.31 -24.38
C LYS A 272 -9.97 -0.20 -24.22
N THR A 273 -8.92 -0.99 -24.04
CA THR A 273 -8.97 -2.44 -23.87
C THR A 273 -8.65 -2.75 -22.41
N PRO A 274 -9.52 -3.45 -21.66
CA PRO A 274 -9.22 -3.77 -20.27
C PRO A 274 -7.87 -4.51 -20.16
N PRO A 275 -6.96 -4.08 -19.27
CA PRO A 275 -5.71 -4.80 -19.04
C PRO A 275 -6.01 -6.15 -18.39
N ILE A 276 -4.98 -6.98 -18.23
CA ILE A 276 -5.10 -8.10 -17.29
C ILE A 276 -5.30 -7.48 -15.91
N ASN A 277 -6.34 -7.91 -15.20
CA ASN A 277 -6.77 -7.42 -13.89
C ASN A 277 -7.25 -5.97 -13.91
N PRO A 278 -8.38 -5.65 -14.56
CA PRO A 278 -8.98 -4.33 -14.42
C PRO A 278 -9.29 -4.07 -12.95
N THR A 279 -8.86 -2.92 -12.44
CA THR A 279 -9.11 -2.50 -11.07
C THR A 279 -10.51 -1.90 -10.92
N GLU A 280 -11.10 -2.03 -9.73
CA GLU A 280 -12.37 -1.40 -9.35
C GLU A 280 -12.20 0.10 -9.01
N GLU A 281 -10.99 0.56 -8.69
CA GLU A 281 -10.66 1.96 -8.36
C GLU A 281 -9.65 2.61 -9.35
N PRO A 282 -9.91 2.61 -10.67
CA PRO A 282 -8.92 3.03 -11.67
C PRO A 282 -8.49 4.50 -11.51
N ILE A 283 -9.40 5.38 -11.09
CA ILE A 283 -9.13 6.82 -10.90
C ILE A 283 -8.06 7.03 -9.82
N LYS A 284 -8.20 6.35 -8.68
CA LYS A 284 -7.27 6.47 -7.54
C LYS A 284 -5.90 5.88 -7.88
N ILE A 285 -5.87 4.71 -8.50
CA ILE A 285 -4.62 4.08 -8.94
C ILE A 285 -3.91 4.91 -10.02
N LEU A 286 -4.64 5.51 -10.96
CA LEU A 286 -4.06 6.45 -11.92
C LEU A 286 -3.47 7.69 -11.21
N SER A 287 -4.19 8.27 -10.24
CA SER A 287 -3.67 9.39 -9.44
C SER A 287 -2.35 9.03 -8.74
N ASP A 288 -2.27 7.89 -8.06
CA ASP A 288 -1.06 7.43 -7.38
C ASP A 288 0.08 7.06 -8.36
N LEU A 289 -0.25 6.45 -9.51
CA LEU A 289 0.74 6.14 -10.56
C LEU A 289 1.34 7.41 -11.16
N TYR A 290 0.53 8.42 -11.45
CA TYR A 290 0.99 9.71 -11.95
C TYR A 290 1.85 10.46 -10.93
N TYR A 291 1.53 10.38 -9.64
CA TYR A 291 2.38 10.87 -8.55
C TYR A 291 3.75 10.17 -8.55
N ARG A 292 3.78 8.82 -8.56
CA ARG A 292 5.01 8.01 -8.55
C ARG A 292 5.86 8.17 -9.82
N HIS A 293 5.21 8.38 -10.96
CA HIS A 293 5.83 8.76 -12.23
C HIS A 293 6.56 10.10 -12.12
N GLY A 294 5.89 11.13 -11.56
CA GLY A 294 6.48 12.43 -11.28
C GLY A 294 7.67 12.37 -10.32
N LEU A 295 7.56 11.60 -9.23
CA LEU A 295 8.67 11.37 -8.30
C LEU A 295 9.90 10.78 -9.00
N SER A 296 9.72 9.78 -9.87
CA SER A 296 10.85 9.14 -10.55
C SER A 296 11.62 10.13 -11.43
N ILE A 297 10.96 11.14 -12.00
CA ILE A 297 11.63 12.24 -12.71
C ILE A 297 12.33 13.20 -11.74
N ILE A 298 11.70 13.58 -10.62
CA ILE A 298 12.31 14.42 -9.56
C ILE A 298 13.60 13.81 -9.01
N TYR A 299 13.64 12.48 -8.84
CA TYR A 299 14.82 11.77 -8.33
C TYR A 299 15.86 11.51 -9.43
N TYR A 300 15.46 11.37 -10.69
CA TYR A 300 16.37 11.31 -11.83
C TYR A 300 17.08 12.65 -12.10
N ASN A 301 16.35 13.77 -12.01
CA ASN A 301 16.89 15.11 -12.21
C ASN A 301 17.49 15.71 -10.91
N ASN A 302 18.69 15.23 -10.55
CA ASN A 302 19.44 15.67 -9.37
C ASN A 302 20.34 16.91 -9.63
N ASP A 303 20.09 17.67 -10.69
CA ASP A 303 20.74 18.95 -10.96
C ASP A 303 19.72 20.09 -11.16
N SER A 304 20.22 21.32 -11.09
CA SER A 304 19.40 22.54 -11.18
C SER A 304 19.09 22.96 -12.62
N SER A 305 19.46 22.17 -13.65
CA SER A 305 19.31 22.56 -15.06
C SER A 305 17.87 22.46 -15.58
N GLY A 306 17.03 21.69 -14.89
CA GLY A 306 15.68 21.34 -15.37
C GLY A 306 15.65 20.34 -16.52
N THR A 307 16.80 19.92 -17.06
CA THR A 307 16.92 19.00 -18.20
C THR A 307 17.43 17.64 -17.80
N CYS A 308 16.94 16.58 -18.45
CA CYS A 308 17.46 15.22 -18.24
C CYS A 308 17.27 14.36 -19.51
N THR A 309 17.93 13.19 -19.56
CA THR A 309 18.01 12.38 -20.79
C THR A 309 17.10 11.15 -20.72
N LEU A 310 15.90 11.23 -21.28
CA LEU A 310 14.96 10.11 -21.35
C LEU A 310 14.94 9.50 -22.76
N LYS A 311 14.97 8.16 -22.85
CA LYS A 311 15.02 7.41 -24.12
C LYS A 311 16.16 7.85 -25.06
N GLY A 312 17.26 8.38 -24.51
CA GLY A 312 18.42 8.90 -25.26
C GLY A 312 18.26 10.32 -25.82
N LEU A 313 17.19 11.03 -25.46
CA LEU A 313 16.91 12.40 -25.89
C LEU A 313 16.90 13.37 -24.69
N PRO A 314 17.45 14.59 -24.84
CA PRO A 314 17.30 15.63 -23.83
C PRO A 314 15.85 16.13 -23.81
N VAL A 315 15.24 16.19 -22.63
CA VAL A 315 13.88 16.68 -22.42
C VAL A 315 13.81 17.63 -21.21
N ASN A 316 12.81 18.52 -21.19
CA ASN A 316 12.53 19.35 -20.00
C ASN A 316 11.85 18.49 -18.94
N CYS A 317 12.59 18.14 -17.92
CA CYS A 317 12.15 17.21 -16.89
C CYS A 317 11.30 17.88 -15.82
N ASP A 318 11.42 19.21 -15.65
CA ASP A 318 10.53 19.97 -14.78
C ASP A 318 9.11 20.02 -15.37
N ASP A 319 8.98 20.19 -16.69
CA ASP A 319 7.66 20.16 -17.35
C ASP A 319 7.02 18.76 -17.30
N LEU A 320 7.82 17.69 -17.46
CA LEU A 320 7.34 16.31 -17.29
C LEU A 320 6.92 16.02 -15.85
N CYS A 321 7.68 16.52 -14.85
CA CYS A 321 7.29 16.43 -13.45
C CYS A 321 5.96 17.16 -13.20
N ARG A 322 5.86 18.44 -13.59
CA ARG A 322 4.66 19.28 -13.44
C ARG A 322 3.45 18.61 -14.06
N ASN A 323 3.55 18.16 -15.30
CA ASN A 323 2.48 17.43 -15.99
C ASN A 323 2.07 16.16 -15.24
N SER A 324 3.02 15.41 -14.68
CA SER A 324 2.73 14.18 -13.92
C SER A 324 1.98 14.48 -12.62
N PHE A 325 2.41 15.47 -11.84
CA PHE A 325 1.70 15.85 -10.62
C PHE A 325 0.35 16.52 -10.90
N SER A 326 0.24 17.36 -11.94
CA SER A 326 -1.04 17.89 -12.40
C SER A 326 -2.00 16.78 -12.83
N LYS A 327 -1.52 15.76 -13.56
CA LYS A 327 -2.32 14.58 -13.92
C LYS A 327 -2.78 13.80 -12.69
N SER A 328 -1.91 13.63 -11.69
CA SER A 328 -2.30 13.01 -10.41
C SER A 328 -3.52 13.70 -9.79
N LEU A 329 -3.49 15.04 -9.77
CA LEU A 329 -4.56 15.90 -9.26
C LEU A 329 -5.82 15.94 -10.16
N ASP A 330 -5.68 15.82 -11.48
CA ASP A 330 -6.80 15.73 -12.44
C ASP A 330 -7.70 14.51 -12.14
N PHE A 331 -7.11 13.39 -11.72
CA PHE A 331 -7.85 12.17 -11.37
C PHE A 331 -8.47 12.24 -9.97
N MET A 332 -7.67 12.62 -8.96
CA MET A 332 -8.09 12.66 -7.57
C MET A 332 -7.20 13.63 -6.79
N TYR A 333 -7.75 14.29 -5.76
CA TYR A 333 -6.93 15.06 -4.82
C TYR A 333 -5.87 14.14 -4.18
N ASN A 334 -4.60 14.49 -4.41
CA ASN A 334 -3.44 13.80 -3.88
C ASN A 334 -2.52 14.85 -3.25
N VAL A 335 -2.51 14.90 -1.91
CA VAL A 335 -1.80 15.93 -1.14
C VAL A 335 -0.28 15.90 -1.37
N GLU A 336 0.29 14.73 -1.70
CA GLU A 336 1.72 14.58 -1.98
C GLU A 336 2.07 15.13 -3.38
N ALA A 337 1.22 14.87 -4.38
CA ALA A 337 1.37 15.46 -5.70
C ALA A 337 1.20 16.99 -5.68
N GLU A 338 0.24 17.51 -4.90
CA GLU A 338 0.07 18.95 -4.69
C GLU A 338 1.32 19.57 -4.04
N HIS A 339 1.89 18.91 -3.04
CA HIS A 339 3.11 19.36 -2.39
C HIS A 339 4.33 19.37 -3.34
N TYR A 340 4.57 18.29 -4.09
CA TYR A 340 5.67 18.26 -5.04
C TYR A 340 5.48 19.20 -6.24
N LEU A 341 4.25 19.47 -6.67
CA LEU A 341 3.99 20.50 -7.69
C LEU A 341 4.42 21.90 -7.22
N LYS A 342 4.27 22.23 -5.93
CA LYS A 342 4.79 23.49 -5.35
C LYS A 342 6.31 23.57 -5.41
N THR A 343 7.04 22.47 -5.22
CA THR A 343 8.52 22.42 -5.34
C THR A 343 9.04 22.77 -6.76
N LEU A 344 8.16 22.78 -7.76
CA LEU A 344 8.47 23.00 -9.18
C LEU A 344 7.87 24.29 -9.74
N THR A 345 7.14 25.07 -8.95
CA THR A 345 6.42 26.25 -9.43
C THR A 345 7.14 27.52 -8.99
N GLU A 346 7.74 28.22 -9.96
CA GLU A 346 8.47 29.47 -9.70
C GLU A 346 7.55 30.55 -9.09
N GLY A 347 8.10 31.35 -8.17
CA GLY A 347 7.38 32.44 -7.49
C GLY A 347 6.37 32.01 -6.41
N VAL A 348 6.12 30.70 -6.22
CA VAL A 348 5.24 30.21 -5.15
C VAL A 348 5.97 30.24 -3.80
N VAL A 349 5.78 31.33 -3.05
CA VAL A 349 6.19 31.41 -1.64
C VAL A 349 5.19 30.62 -0.81
N THR A 350 5.57 29.41 -0.40
CA THR A 350 4.80 28.59 0.54
C THR A 350 5.31 28.85 1.96
N GLU A 351 4.41 29.14 2.90
CA GLU A 351 4.75 29.44 4.30
C GLU A 351 4.86 28.18 5.18
N LYS A 352 4.11 27.11 4.87
CA LYS A 352 4.22 25.79 5.52
C LYS A 352 3.71 24.68 4.60
N THR A 353 4.16 23.44 4.80
CA THR A 353 3.51 22.28 4.19
C THR A 353 2.13 22.02 4.82
N SER A 354 1.23 21.34 4.11
CA SER A 354 -0.04 20.90 4.70
C SER A 354 0.20 19.92 5.85
N PRO A 355 -0.44 20.09 7.02
CA PRO A 355 -0.39 19.09 8.10
C PRO A 355 -0.90 17.70 7.64
N GLU A 356 -1.78 17.65 6.64
CA GLU A 356 -2.23 16.40 6.02
C GLU A 356 -1.08 15.69 5.28
N TYR A 357 -0.27 16.43 4.51
CA TYR A 357 0.91 15.89 3.83
C TYR A 357 1.90 15.30 4.84
N VAL A 358 2.25 16.07 5.87
CA VAL A 358 3.21 15.66 6.91
C VAL A 358 2.69 14.41 7.62
N ARG A 359 1.45 14.46 8.14
CA ARG A 359 0.83 13.31 8.81
C ARG A 359 0.78 12.07 7.92
N LYS A 360 0.40 12.20 6.64
CA LYS A 360 0.36 11.06 5.71
C LYS A 360 1.76 10.48 5.49
N LEU A 361 2.75 11.34 5.18
CA LEU A 361 4.13 10.94 4.93
C LEU A 361 4.71 10.13 6.11
N PHE A 362 4.59 10.63 7.33
CA PHE A 362 5.13 9.95 8.50
C PHE A 362 4.28 8.74 8.94
N ASN A 363 2.95 8.75 8.72
CA ASN A 363 2.11 7.57 8.96
C ASN A 363 2.48 6.39 8.03
N ASP A 364 2.71 6.67 6.75
CA ASP A 364 3.00 5.62 5.76
C ASP A 364 4.47 5.14 5.86
N TYR A 365 5.35 5.94 6.46
CA TYR A 365 6.79 5.65 6.60
C TYR A 365 7.18 5.07 7.98
N ALA A 366 6.30 5.13 8.98
CA ALA A 366 6.60 4.88 10.39
C ALA A 366 7.41 3.60 10.68
N VAL A 367 6.97 2.44 10.17
CA VAL A 367 7.57 1.12 10.50
C VAL A 367 9.08 1.08 10.21
N ASN A 368 9.48 1.62 9.06
CA ASN A 368 10.84 1.60 8.53
C ASN A 368 11.58 2.94 8.72
N PHE A 369 10.96 3.89 9.43
CA PHE A 369 11.43 5.28 9.53
C PHE A 369 12.88 5.37 10.01
N GLU A 370 13.16 4.79 11.17
CA GLU A 370 14.45 4.93 11.84
C GLU A 370 15.57 4.15 11.14
N GLU A 371 15.27 2.96 10.61
CA GLU A 371 16.22 2.15 9.85
C GLU A 371 16.68 2.89 8.60
N SER A 372 15.76 3.51 7.84
CA SER A 372 16.16 4.27 6.65
C SER A 372 16.76 5.63 7.02
N LEU A 373 16.31 6.30 8.09
CA LEU A 373 16.88 7.56 8.56
C LEU A 373 18.34 7.43 9.03
N THR A 374 18.65 6.42 9.84
CA THR A 374 20.00 6.18 10.38
C THR A 374 20.86 5.31 9.45
N GLY A 375 20.24 4.35 8.76
CA GLY A 375 20.88 3.41 7.85
C GLY A 375 21.15 3.99 6.46
N ASP A 376 20.13 4.47 5.74
CA ASP A 376 20.29 4.99 4.37
C ASP A 376 20.75 6.45 4.36
N LEU A 377 20.09 7.30 5.17
CA LEU A 377 20.32 8.74 5.20
C LEU A 377 21.43 9.15 6.19
N LYS A 378 22.01 8.21 6.95
CA LYS A 378 23.14 8.45 7.88
C LYS A 378 22.90 9.63 8.83
N TYR A 379 21.66 9.83 9.25
CA TYR A 379 21.26 10.96 10.08
C TYR A 379 21.90 10.91 11.46
N ARG A 380 22.51 12.03 11.87
CA ARG A 380 23.14 12.26 13.20
C ARG A 380 22.81 13.64 13.77
N GLY A 381 21.78 14.30 13.24
CA GLY A 381 21.40 15.65 13.69
C GLY A 381 20.99 15.71 15.16
N PHE A 382 20.44 14.62 15.71
CA PHE A 382 20.07 14.50 17.12
C PHE A 382 21.30 14.48 18.05
N GLU A 383 22.33 13.68 17.72
CA GLU A 383 23.61 13.62 18.44
C GLU A 383 24.27 15.01 18.46
N ILE A 384 24.42 15.63 17.29
CA ILE A 384 25.07 16.94 17.11
C ILE A 384 24.30 18.03 17.87
N LEU A 385 22.97 18.01 17.85
CA LEU A 385 22.12 18.94 18.60
C LEU A 385 22.32 18.81 20.11
N GLY A 386 22.36 17.57 20.62
CA GLY A 386 22.61 17.28 22.04
C GLY A 386 24.01 17.72 22.49
N GLU A 387 25.05 17.39 21.72
CA GLU A 387 26.43 17.81 21.98
C GLU A 387 26.58 19.34 21.98
N ILE A 388 25.99 20.04 21.01
CA ILE A 388 26.06 21.50 20.96
C ILE A 388 25.30 22.10 22.14
N PHE A 389 24.08 21.64 22.44
CA PHE A 389 23.30 22.16 23.56
C PHE A 389 24.05 22.02 24.90
N GLU A 390 24.69 20.89 25.15
CA GLU A 390 25.45 20.63 26.37
C GLU A 390 26.63 21.61 26.59
N ARG A 391 27.24 22.12 25.52
CA ARG A 391 28.36 23.08 25.59
C ARG A 391 27.93 24.52 25.86
N GLU A 392 26.69 24.87 25.51
CA GLU A 392 26.20 26.26 25.50
C GLU A 392 25.22 26.55 26.66
N VAL A 393 24.80 25.52 27.41
CA VAL A 393 23.86 25.63 28.55
C VAL A 393 24.58 25.62 29.90
N GLU A 394 23.94 26.17 30.95
CA GLU A 394 24.45 26.11 32.33
C GLU A 394 24.65 24.66 32.80
N GLU A 395 25.77 24.38 33.49
CA GLU A 395 26.07 23.04 34.03
C GLU A 395 24.94 22.53 34.95
N GLY A 396 24.45 21.32 34.70
CA GLY A 396 23.35 20.74 35.47
C GLY A 396 21.95 21.24 35.10
N TYR A 397 21.78 21.93 33.97
CA TYR A 397 20.48 22.36 33.45
C TYR A 397 19.45 21.22 33.41
N LYS A 398 18.28 21.46 34.00
CA LYS A 398 17.18 20.49 34.14
C LYS A 398 15.81 21.18 34.12
N GLY A 399 15.02 20.98 33.07
CA GLY A 399 13.73 21.65 32.87
C GLY A 399 12.60 20.74 32.36
N LYS A 400 11.40 21.31 32.14
CA LYS A 400 10.37 20.73 31.27
C LYS A 400 10.83 20.83 29.81
N VAL A 401 10.95 19.71 29.13
CA VAL A 401 11.43 19.63 27.74
C VAL A 401 10.26 19.20 26.85
N VAL A 402 10.05 19.91 25.74
CA VAL A 402 9.05 19.56 24.73
C VAL A 402 9.78 19.32 23.40
N ASP A 403 9.67 18.10 22.88
CA ASP A 403 10.27 17.65 21.62
C ASP A 403 9.27 17.77 20.48
N LEU A 404 9.55 18.68 19.54
CA LEU A 404 8.64 19.11 18.47
C LEU A 404 8.93 18.31 17.19
N GLY A 405 7.99 17.43 16.82
CA GLY A 405 8.19 16.42 15.78
C GLY A 405 9.10 15.30 16.27
N CYS A 406 8.74 14.69 17.42
CA CYS A 406 9.60 13.77 18.16
C CYS A 406 9.97 12.48 17.38
N GLY A 407 9.22 12.16 16.31
CA GLY A 407 9.48 11.01 15.45
C GLY A 407 9.47 9.69 16.22
N THR A 408 10.51 8.87 16.03
CA THR A 408 10.71 7.63 16.81
C THR A 408 11.44 7.83 18.14
N GLY A 409 11.81 9.06 18.50
CA GLY A 409 12.33 9.41 19.82
C GLY A 409 13.85 9.65 19.95
N LEU A 410 14.59 9.67 18.84
CA LEU A 410 16.06 9.88 18.83
C LEU A 410 16.50 11.19 19.53
N VAL A 411 15.76 12.28 19.33
CA VAL A 411 16.02 13.56 20.00
C VAL A 411 15.69 13.48 21.49
N GLY A 412 14.55 12.90 21.85
CA GLY A 412 14.17 12.64 23.24
C GLY A 412 15.18 11.81 24.04
N GLU A 413 15.86 10.82 23.44
CA GLU A 413 16.93 10.05 24.12
C GLU A 413 18.08 10.97 24.55
N GLU A 414 18.62 11.74 23.61
CA GLU A 414 19.68 12.71 23.89
C GLU A 414 19.24 13.73 24.94
N PHE A 415 18.00 14.23 24.83
CA PHE A 415 17.49 15.30 25.68
C PHE A 415 16.89 14.85 27.02
N LYS A 416 16.70 13.55 27.26
CA LYS A 416 16.27 13.04 28.58
C LYS A 416 17.26 13.47 29.67
N ARG A 417 18.56 13.59 29.35
CA ARG A 417 19.60 14.09 30.29
C ARG A 417 19.43 15.55 30.69
N PHE A 418 18.68 16.36 29.95
CA PHE A 418 18.31 17.76 30.30
C PHE A 418 16.88 17.88 30.86
N SER A 419 16.12 16.79 30.93
CA SER A 419 14.72 16.79 31.36
C SER A 419 14.52 16.51 32.86
N LYS A 420 13.45 17.12 33.40
CA LYS A 420 12.67 16.70 34.58
C LYS A 420 11.33 16.08 34.18
N HIS A 421 10.83 16.49 33.02
CA HIS A 421 9.65 15.99 32.34
C HIS A 421 9.91 16.19 30.83
N LEU A 422 9.64 15.18 30.02
CA LEU A 422 9.91 15.15 28.59
C LEU A 422 8.63 14.78 27.83
N THR A 423 8.10 15.74 27.08
CA THR A 423 6.85 15.60 26.29
C THR A 423 7.19 15.44 24.81
N CYS A 424 6.66 14.42 24.15
CA CYS A 424 6.67 14.30 22.69
C CYS A 424 5.45 15.04 22.12
N VAL A 425 5.66 15.85 21.07
CA VAL A 425 4.57 16.38 20.22
C VAL A 425 4.83 15.95 18.78
N ASP A 426 3.89 15.25 18.14
CA ASP A 426 4.01 14.87 16.73
C ASP A 426 2.63 14.82 16.03
N LEU A 427 2.60 15.07 14.72
CA LEU A 427 1.40 15.00 13.88
C LEU A 427 0.96 13.56 13.56
N SER A 428 1.91 12.62 13.61
CA SER A 428 1.75 11.24 13.15
C SER A 428 1.46 10.29 14.32
N GLU A 429 0.24 9.77 14.36
CA GLU A 429 -0.16 8.75 15.36
C GLU A 429 0.75 7.52 15.27
N LYS A 430 1.02 7.04 14.05
CA LYS A 430 1.85 5.84 13.85
C LYS A 430 3.32 6.05 14.19
N ILE A 431 3.86 7.27 14.07
CA ILE A 431 5.23 7.53 14.52
C ILE A 431 5.31 7.55 16.06
N ILE A 432 4.28 8.07 16.73
CA ILE A 432 4.15 8.02 18.20
C ILE A 432 3.99 6.57 18.68
N GLU A 433 3.18 5.75 18.00
CA GLU A 433 3.10 4.31 18.27
C GLU A 433 4.47 3.64 18.10
N ARG A 434 5.15 3.89 16.98
CA ARG A 434 6.48 3.35 16.72
C ARG A 434 7.53 3.81 17.73
N CYS A 435 7.46 5.05 18.20
CA CYS A 435 8.28 5.55 19.30
C CYS A 435 8.05 4.76 20.58
N LYS A 436 6.80 4.48 20.94
CA LYS A 436 6.44 3.71 22.15
C LYS A 436 6.91 2.25 22.07
N GLU A 437 6.87 1.65 20.88
CA GLU A 437 7.42 0.30 20.62
C GLU A 437 8.94 0.24 20.79
N LEU A 438 9.66 1.18 20.17
CA LEU A 438 11.12 1.20 20.16
C LEU A 438 11.71 1.66 21.50
N ARG A 439 11.05 2.61 22.16
CA ARG A 439 11.55 3.34 23.34
C ARG A 439 10.50 3.41 24.46
N PRO A 440 10.07 2.25 25.00
CA PRO A 440 9.02 2.21 26.01
C PRO A 440 9.39 3.00 27.26
N GLY A 441 8.58 4.01 27.58
CA GLY A 441 8.77 4.88 28.76
C GLY A 441 9.80 6.00 28.60
N LEU A 442 10.26 6.31 27.38
CA LEU A 442 11.15 7.45 27.15
C LEU A 442 10.48 8.79 27.52
N TYR A 443 9.35 9.10 26.88
CA TYR A 443 8.59 10.31 27.15
C TYR A 443 7.64 10.11 28.33
N ASP A 444 7.51 11.16 29.13
CA ASP A 444 6.59 11.23 30.26
C ASP A 444 5.16 11.59 29.80
N GLU A 445 5.02 12.24 28.64
CA GLU A 445 3.75 12.54 27.97
C GLU A 445 3.90 12.46 26.43
N TYR A 446 2.84 12.05 25.73
CA TYR A 446 2.78 12.00 24.26
C TYR A 446 1.54 12.74 23.76
N VAL A 447 1.74 13.76 22.94
CA VAL A 447 0.69 14.59 22.34
C VAL A 447 0.68 14.36 20.84
N GLN A 448 -0.45 13.88 20.31
CA GLN A 448 -0.72 13.95 18.88
C GLN A 448 -1.28 15.33 18.56
N GLY A 449 -0.52 16.15 17.82
CA GLY A 449 -0.89 17.55 17.57
C GLY A 449 -0.02 18.24 16.52
N ASP A 450 -0.49 19.38 16.00
CA ASP A 450 0.35 20.29 15.23
C ASP A 450 1.06 21.19 16.24
N PHE A 451 2.39 21.14 16.35
CA PHE A 451 3.10 22.03 17.27
C PHE A 451 3.02 23.51 16.86
N LEU A 452 2.50 23.84 15.67
CA LEU A 452 2.06 25.20 15.38
C LEU A 452 0.83 25.61 16.18
N GLU A 453 -0.03 24.71 16.65
CA GLU A 453 -1.30 25.03 17.33
C GLU A 453 -1.30 24.54 18.79
N ASP A 454 -0.73 23.36 19.06
CA ASP A 454 -0.76 22.63 20.34
C ASP A 454 0.49 22.86 21.22
N LEU A 455 1.10 24.06 21.15
CA LEU A 455 2.30 24.40 21.93
C LEU A 455 1.96 24.65 23.42
N MET A 456 2.80 24.15 24.33
CA MET A 456 2.58 24.21 25.79
C MET A 456 3.76 24.82 26.55
N GLU A 457 3.57 25.20 27.82
CA GLU A 457 4.62 25.81 28.65
C GLU A 457 5.84 24.89 28.84
N ALA A 458 7.02 25.40 28.49
CA ALA A 458 8.28 24.65 28.55
C ALA A 458 9.41 25.46 29.21
N ASP A 459 10.43 24.76 29.68
CA ASP A 459 11.74 25.36 29.98
C ASP A 459 12.72 25.19 28.81
N LEU A 460 12.53 24.16 27.98
CA LEU A 460 13.29 23.89 26.76
C LEU A 460 12.37 23.37 25.66
N PHE A 461 12.39 24.02 24.49
CA PHE A 461 11.90 23.42 23.25
C PHE A 461 13.07 22.82 22.46
N VAL A 462 12.91 21.59 21.99
CA VAL A 462 13.87 20.94 21.09
C VAL A 462 13.19 20.51 19.80
N ALA A 463 13.88 20.62 18.67
CA ALA A 463 13.35 20.18 17.36
C ALA A 463 14.49 19.76 16.41
N GLY A 464 14.61 18.47 16.12
CA GLY A 464 15.66 17.93 15.23
C GLY A 464 15.07 17.42 13.91
N ASP A 465 15.38 18.09 12.79
CA ASP A 465 14.98 17.69 11.43
C ASP A 465 13.43 17.63 11.22
N SER A 466 12.68 18.40 12.01
CA SER A 466 11.21 18.51 11.97
C SER A 466 10.70 19.87 11.49
N LEU A 467 11.41 20.97 11.78
CA LEU A 467 11.01 22.33 11.37
C LEU A 467 11.18 22.61 9.88
N ILE A 468 11.84 21.71 9.16
CA ILE A 468 12.06 21.73 7.70
C ILE A 468 10.77 21.53 6.87
N TYR A 469 9.62 21.39 7.54
CA TYR A 469 8.28 21.41 6.94
C TYR A 469 7.60 22.80 7.06
N ILE A 470 8.27 23.78 7.67
CA ILE A 470 7.80 25.16 7.82
C ILE A 470 8.74 26.09 7.05
N GLY A 471 8.16 26.95 6.21
CA GLY A 471 8.86 28.02 5.51
C GLY A 471 9.03 29.23 6.42
N ASP A 472 7.92 29.87 6.80
CA ASP A 472 7.95 31.00 7.72
C ASP A 472 7.95 30.54 9.18
N LEU A 473 9.11 30.60 9.82
CA LEU A 473 9.33 30.23 11.21
C LEU A 473 8.89 31.31 12.21
N ARG A 474 8.66 32.57 11.78
CA ARG A 474 8.35 33.69 12.69
C ARG A 474 7.12 33.46 13.58
N PRO A 475 5.99 32.89 13.08
CA PRO A 475 4.84 32.58 13.93
C PRO A 475 5.14 31.52 15.00
N LEU A 476 5.99 30.54 14.66
CA LEU A 476 6.44 29.50 15.59
C LEU A 476 7.38 30.08 16.64
N PHE A 477 8.42 30.83 16.24
CA PHE A 477 9.33 31.51 17.17
C PHE A 477 8.57 32.39 18.16
N LYS A 478 7.56 33.14 17.70
CA LYS A 478 6.72 33.93 18.61
C LYS A 478 6.00 33.05 19.64
N ARG A 479 5.37 31.93 19.23
CA ARG A 479 4.70 31.03 20.18
C ARG A 479 5.66 30.32 21.12
N MET A 480 6.84 29.91 20.65
CA MET A 480 7.90 29.39 21.50
C MET A 480 8.29 30.42 22.55
N PHE A 481 8.52 31.68 22.17
CA PHE A 481 8.85 32.74 23.13
C PHE A 481 7.71 33.00 24.13
N ASP A 482 6.45 33.03 23.68
CA ASP A 482 5.30 33.24 24.56
C ASP A 482 5.19 32.13 25.63
N MET A 483 5.44 30.87 25.25
CA MET A 483 5.30 29.69 26.12
C MET A 483 6.56 29.30 26.93
N LEU A 484 7.72 29.85 26.61
CA LEU A 484 8.98 29.50 27.27
C LEU A 484 9.17 30.24 28.60
N SER A 485 9.66 29.54 29.62
CA SER A 485 10.13 30.12 30.89
C SER A 485 11.27 31.14 30.68
N TYR A 486 11.38 32.11 31.59
CA TYR A 486 12.54 33.02 31.64
C TYR A 486 13.82 32.29 32.09
N GLY A 487 14.85 32.35 31.27
CA GLY A 487 16.05 31.51 31.36
C GLY A 487 15.87 30.12 30.71
N GLY A 488 14.78 29.91 29.98
CA GLY A 488 14.55 28.74 29.14
C GLY A 488 15.17 28.89 27.76
N TYR A 489 15.33 27.76 27.07
CA TYR A 489 16.07 27.64 25.82
C TYR A 489 15.22 27.11 24.65
N VAL A 490 15.69 27.37 23.44
CA VAL A 490 15.25 26.75 22.18
C VAL A 490 16.48 26.14 21.53
N ALA A 491 16.40 24.86 21.17
CA ALA A 491 17.48 24.09 20.54
C ALA A 491 16.95 23.41 19.27
N ILE A 492 17.28 23.95 18.09
CA ILE A 492 16.68 23.51 16.82
C ILE A 492 17.71 23.24 15.73
N THR A 493 17.37 22.36 14.79
CA THR A 493 18.13 22.13 13.56
C THR A 493 17.33 22.47 12.31
N LEU A 494 18.00 23.03 11.29
CA LEU A 494 17.41 23.42 10.01
C LEU A 494 18.34 23.09 8.83
N GLU A 495 17.77 22.80 7.66
CA GLU A 495 18.53 22.76 6.40
C GLU A 495 18.96 24.17 5.98
N ARG A 496 20.25 24.35 5.65
CA ARG A 496 20.79 25.63 5.20
C ARG A 496 20.61 25.78 3.69
N GLY A 497 19.98 26.87 3.27
CA GLY A 497 19.73 27.19 1.86
C GLY A 497 20.38 28.50 1.44
N ASP A 498 20.93 28.53 0.22
CA ASP A 498 21.24 29.78 -0.48
C ASP A 498 19.92 30.43 -0.95
N THR A 499 19.41 31.38 -0.16
CA THR A 499 18.14 32.10 -0.34
C THR A 499 18.17 33.36 0.55
N GLU A 500 17.28 34.33 0.31
CA GLU A 500 17.16 35.50 1.19
C GLU A 500 16.51 35.14 2.54
N SER A 501 15.41 34.37 2.51
CA SER A 501 14.66 33.97 3.70
C SER A 501 14.54 32.44 3.84
N TRP A 502 13.61 31.83 3.11
CA TRP A 502 13.44 30.38 2.99
C TRP A 502 13.13 30.00 1.54
N LYS A 503 13.28 28.71 1.22
CA LYS A 503 12.82 28.14 -0.06
C LYS A 503 12.35 26.71 0.12
N LEU A 504 11.26 26.34 -0.54
CA LEU A 504 10.86 24.93 -0.66
C LEU A 504 11.71 24.28 -1.75
N SER A 505 12.51 23.27 -1.39
CA SER A 505 13.43 22.61 -2.31
C SER A 505 12.84 21.35 -2.96
N ARG A 506 13.50 20.83 -4.01
CA ARG A 506 13.10 19.60 -4.74
C ARG A 506 13.18 18.30 -3.91
N SER A 507 13.67 18.35 -2.67
CA SER A 507 13.50 17.24 -1.72
C SER A 507 12.06 17.14 -1.21
N GLY A 508 11.30 18.23 -1.29
CA GLY A 508 10.02 18.40 -0.61
C GLY A 508 10.15 19.10 0.75
N ARG A 509 11.33 19.62 1.11
CA ARG A 509 11.60 20.28 2.41
C ARG A 509 12.12 21.69 2.24
N PHE A 510 11.88 22.51 3.26
CA PHE A 510 12.34 23.89 3.34
C PHE A 510 13.81 23.97 3.71
N GLN A 511 14.49 24.96 3.12
CA GLN A 511 15.84 25.38 3.48
C GLN A 511 15.79 26.87 3.83
N HIS A 512 16.52 27.27 4.87
CA HIS A 512 16.49 28.61 5.43
C HIS A 512 17.86 29.30 5.30
N SER A 513 17.86 30.64 5.21
CA SER A 513 19.09 31.43 5.28
C SER A 513 19.52 31.63 6.73
N GLU A 514 20.84 31.60 7.00
CA GLU A 514 21.36 31.77 8.37
C GLU A 514 20.90 33.10 8.98
N SER A 515 20.84 34.17 8.18
CA SER A 515 20.41 35.51 8.59
C SER A 515 18.93 35.59 8.95
N TYR A 516 18.04 34.92 8.20
CA TYR A 516 16.60 34.94 8.46
C TYR A 516 16.24 34.23 9.76
N VAL A 517 16.91 33.12 10.06
CA VAL A 517 16.69 32.38 11.32
C VAL A 517 17.15 33.21 12.52
N VAL A 518 18.34 33.79 12.45
CA VAL A 518 18.88 34.64 13.54
C VAL A 518 18.00 35.87 13.75
N SER A 519 17.68 36.64 12.70
CA SER A 519 16.85 37.84 12.86
C SER A 519 15.44 37.50 13.33
N GLY A 520 14.84 36.42 12.86
CA GLY A 520 13.50 35.98 13.31
C GLY A 520 13.45 35.58 14.78
N LEU A 521 14.53 35.05 15.35
CA LEU A 521 14.64 34.78 16.79
C LEU A 521 14.83 36.08 17.58
N GLU A 522 15.73 36.96 17.14
CA GLU A 522 16.04 38.24 17.78
C GLU A 522 14.84 39.22 17.76
N GLU A 523 14.10 39.32 16.65
CA GLU A 523 12.90 40.14 16.49
C GLU A 523 11.79 39.79 17.50
N VAL A 524 11.72 38.52 17.90
CA VAL A 524 10.77 38.02 18.90
C VAL A 524 11.25 38.27 20.34
N GLY A 525 12.56 38.49 20.53
CA GLY A 525 13.17 38.78 21.83
C GLY A 525 14.08 37.68 22.39
N PHE A 526 14.43 36.65 21.60
CA PHE A 526 15.46 35.69 21.99
C PHE A 526 16.87 36.29 21.86
N ASN A 527 17.78 35.87 22.75
CA ASN A 527 19.21 36.02 22.52
C ASN A 527 19.76 34.73 21.88
N VAL A 528 20.38 34.82 20.70
CA VAL A 528 20.95 33.65 20.01
C VAL A 528 22.34 33.36 20.59
N VAL A 529 22.38 32.35 21.47
CA VAL A 529 23.62 31.88 22.12
C VAL A 529 24.55 31.22 21.10
N LYS A 530 23.99 30.42 20.18
CA LYS A 530 24.76 29.70 19.19
C LYS A 530 24.07 29.55 17.84
N ASN A 531 24.86 29.71 16.78
CA ASN A 531 24.58 29.27 15.42
C ASN A 531 25.83 28.49 14.95
N GLU A 532 25.71 27.18 14.76
CA GLU A 532 26.83 26.31 14.39
C GLU A 532 26.47 25.43 13.19
N ARG A 533 27.39 25.27 12.24
CA ARG A 533 27.16 24.45 11.05
C ARG A 533 27.29 22.96 11.38
N MET A 534 26.36 22.17 10.88
CA MET A 534 26.31 20.71 11.01
C MET A 534 26.38 20.03 9.63
N ASP A 535 27.25 20.51 8.74
CA ASP A 535 27.35 19.98 7.37
C ASP A 535 27.71 18.48 7.39
N GLY A 536 26.95 17.65 6.67
CA GLY A 536 27.10 16.19 6.72
C GLY A 536 26.36 15.50 7.88
N PHE A 537 25.43 16.18 8.57
CA PHE A 537 24.53 15.57 9.55
C PHE A 537 23.55 14.55 8.95
N ARG A 538 23.32 14.59 7.62
CA ARG A 538 22.44 13.69 6.87
C ARG A 538 22.89 13.63 5.41
N MET A 539 22.75 12.46 4.79
CA MET A 539 22.91 12.22 3.36
C MET A 539 21.55 12.27 2.66
N GLU A 540 21.46 12.94 1.51
CA GLU A 540 20.32 12.85 0.60
C GLU A 540 20.78 12.68 -0.84
N ARG A 541 20.22 11.69 -1.56
CA ARG A 541 20.50 11.43 -2.99
C ARG A 541 22.01 11.33 -3.30
N GLY A 542 22.81 10.85 -2.34
CA GLY A 542 24.27 10.71 -2.45
C GLY A 542 25.08 12.00 -2.22
N LYS A 543 24.46 13.08 -1.73
CA LYS A 543 25.10 14.34 -1.35
C LYS A 543 24.88 14.62 0.13
N ASP A 544 25.82 15.30 0.77
CA ASP A 544 25.62 15.84 2.11
C ASP A 544 24.53 16.92 2.10
N VAL A 545 23.66 16.88 3.11
CA VAL A 545 22.74 17.98 3.41
C VAL A 545 23.50 19.01 4.26
N LEU A 546 23.41 20.28 3.85
CA LEU A 546 23.94 21.41 4.60
C LEU A 546 22.91 21.84 5.65
N GLY A 547 23.36 22.19 6.84
CA GLY A 547 22.44 22.57 7.91
C GLY A 547 23.14 23.25 9.07
N ASN A 548 22.33 23.83 9.95
CA ASN A 548 22.79 24.56 11.12
C ASN A 548 21.99 24.14 12.36
N VAL A 549 22.67 24.19 13.51
CA VAL A 549 22.08 24.13 14.84
C VAL A 549 21.97 25.54 15.40
N TYR A 550 20.81 25.88 15.95
CA TYR A 550 20.56 27.15 16.61
C TYR A 550 20.17 26.90 18.07
N ILE A 551 20.94 27.49 18.98
CA ILE A 551 20.62 27.55 20.42
C ILE A 551 20.30 29.00 20.77
N ALA A 552 19.13 29.24 21.32
CA ALA A 552 18.68 30.58 21.72
C ALA A 552 18.04 30.54 23.12
N VAL A 553 18.16 31.65 23.86
CA VAL A 553 17.68 31.76 25.25
C VAL A 553 16.72 32.93 25.39
N LYS A 554 15.62 32.72 26.13
CA LYS A 554 14.75 33.81 26.59
C LYS A 554 15.34 34.37 27.87
N GLU A 555 16.19 35.39 27.76
CA GLU A 555 16.91 35.93 28.93
C GLU A 555 15.97 36.28 30.07
N ARG A 556 16.37 35.93 31.30
CA ARG A 556 15.71 36.49 32.49
C ARG A 556 15.88 38.00 32.43
N HIS A 557 14.77 38.74 32.49
CA HIS A 557 14.84 40.19 32.71
C HIS A 557 15.76 40.43 33.90
N LYS A 558 16.92 41.06 33.65
CA LYS A 558 17.74 41.61 34.73
C LYS A 558 16.80 42.51 35.52
N LYS A 559 16.58 42.17 36.80
CA LYS A 559 16.05 43.16 37.74
C LYS A 559 16.95 44.38 37.58
N ALA A 560 16.37 45.51 37.22
CA ALA A 560 17.10 46.76 37.32
C ALA A 560 17.56 46.87 38.77
N GLU A 561 18.88 46.86 38.98
CA GLU A 561 19.47 47.17 40.27
C GLU A 561 19.18 48.65 40.52
N LEU A 562 18.12 48.89 41.29
CA LEU A 562 17.60 50.18 41.74
C LEU A 562 18.01 50.43 43.19
#